data_AF-A0A533ZJ24-F1
#
_entry.id   AF-A0A533ZJ24-F1
#
_cell.length_a   1.000
_cell.length_b   1.000
_cell.length_c   1.000
_cell.angle_alpha   90.00
_cell.angle_beta   90.00
_cell.angle_gamma   90.00
#
_symmetry.space_group_name_H-M   'P 1'
#
loop_
_entity.id
_entity.type
_entity.pdbx_description
1 polymer ?
#
loop_
_entity_poly.entity_id
_entity_poly.type
_entity_poly.pdbx_seq_one_letter_code
_entity_poly.pdbx_strand_id
1 'polypeptide(L)'
;MAGLTDLVLTRESEGRDDTAMRVIANPQNPFESHHRELLEPPSQVTLEVYEDETRDILSRNESPDLPFRWSLNPYRGCFHACSYCYARPSHEYWGFGAGTDFDSKIVIKRQAPALLRDVFHKASWRGELIVFSGNTDCYQPLEATYGLTAISIAPVIPGLNEDDIPELLMRARQAGARSATYVLLRLSGNVETVFLERMAAAFPDRIKKMTNRIREVRGGKLSDSGFFTRHQGQGTYWKVIEQLFELGRRKAGFPDEDERPIPNTFRRPGPMQTRLFPAESP
;
A
#
# COMPACT_ATOMS: atom_id res chain seq x y z
N MET A 1 -35.50 -1.61 -38.68
CA MET A 1 -34.73 -0.88 -37.65
C MET A 1 -34.15 -1.92 -36.71
N ALA A 2 -32.87 -2.23 -36.89
CA ALA A 2 -32.15 -3.22 -36.10
C ALA A 2 -31.71 -2.57 -34.78
N GLY A 3 -32.23 -3.08 -33.67
CA GLY A 3 -31.79 -2.70 -32.32
C GLY A 3 -30.51 -3.47 -31.98
N LEU A 4 -29.53 -2.75 -31.44
CA LEU A 4 -28.22 -3.28 -31.05
C LEU A 4 -28.38 -4.41 -30.04
N THR A 5 -27.93 -5.60 -30.46
CA THR A 5 -27.67 -6.77 -29.63
C THR A 5 -26.63 -6.48 -28.56
N ASP A 6 -26.93 -6.97 -27.36
CA ASP A 6 -26.04 -7.11 -26.21
C ASP A 6 -24.67 -7.65 -26.61
N LEU A 7 -23.62 -6.88 -26.31
CA LEU A 7 -22.24 -7.33 -26.38
C LEU A 7 -21.75 -7.61 -24.96
N VAL A 8 -22.30 -8.66 -24.32
CA VAL A 8 -21.68 -9.26 -23.14
C VAL A 8 -20.59 -10.21 -23.64
N LEU A 9 -19.35 -9.73 -23.65
CA LEU A 9 -18.18 -10.58 -23.90
C LEU A 9 -17.79 -11.30 -22.61
N THR A 10 -18.52 -12.36 -22.25
CA THR A 10 -18.00 -13.38 -21.32
C THR A 10 -17.07 -14.29 -22.12
N ARG A 11 -15.76 -14.02 -22.07
CA ARG A 11 -14.76 -15.01 -22.46
C ARG A 11 -14.60 -16.01 -21.32
N GLU A 12 -15.19 -17.18 -21.49
CA GLU A 12 -14.85 -18.37 -20.69
C GLU A 12 -13.39 -18.75 -20.99
N SER A 13 -12.51 -18.54 -20.01
CA SER A 13 -11.20 -19.16 -19.97
C SER A 13 -11.19 -20.17 -18.82
N GLU A 14 -11.04 -21.45 -19.14
CA GLU A 14 -10.82 -22.51 -18.16
C GLU A 14 -9.55 -22.20 -17.34
N GLY A 15 -9.76 -21.84 -16.07
CA GLY A 15 -8.70 -21.49 -15.14
C GLY A 15 -9.22 -20.45 -14.15
N ARG A 16 -9.46 -20.87 -12.90
CA ARG A 16 -9.85 -20.06 -11.72
C ARG A 16 -10.62 -18.77 -12.06
N ASP A 17 -11.94 -18.78 -11.83
CA ASP A 17 -12.82 -17.61 -11.98
C ASP A 17 -12.31 -16.40 -11.15
N ASP A 18 -11.37 -15.65 -11.73
CA ASP A 18 -10.76 -14.42 -11.21
C ASP A 18 -11.73 -13.22 -11.41
N THR A 19 -12.97 -13.47 -11.83
CA THR A 19 -14.04 -12.48 -12.00
C THR A 19 -15.00 -12.41 -10.81
N ALA A 20 -15.11 -13.45 -9.99
CA ALA A 20 -15.95 -13.42 -8.80
C ALA A 20 -15.32 -12.54 -7.70
N MET A 21 -15.98 -11.42 -7.36
CA MET A 21 -15.56 -10.52 -6.29
C MET A 21 -15.55 -11.25 -4.94
N ARG A 22 -14.42 -11.24 -4.26
CA ARG A 22 -14.31 -11.82 -2.93
C ARG A 22 -15.00 -10.93 -1.89
N VAL A 23 -16.04 -11.47 -1.27
CA VAL A 23 -16.68 -10.81 -0.12
C VAL A 23 -15.83 -11.04 1.13
N ILE A 24 -15.45 -9.95 1.78
CA ILE A 24 -14.73 -9.94 3.05
C ILE A 24 -15.55 -9.17 4.07
N ALA A 25 -15.69 -9.75 5.27
CA ALA A 25 -16.33 -9.12 6.41
C ALA A 25 -15.31 -9.04 7.53
N ASN A 26 -15.22 -7.87 8.17
CA ASN A 26 -14.37 -7.73 9.35
C ASN A 26 -15.08 -8.37 10.55
N PRO A 27 -14.34 -9.07 11.42
CA PRO A 27 -14.89 -9.49 12.70
C PRO A 27 -15.26 -8.26 13.53
N GLN A 28 -16.17 -8.45 14.48
CA GLN A 28 -16.53 -7.38 15.43
C GLN A 28 -15.28 -6.90 16.16
N ASN A 29 -15.12 -5.58 16.30
CA ASN A 29 -13.98 -5.00 16.98
C ASN A 29 -14.03 -5.32 18.49
N PRO A 30 -13.06 -6.06 19.05
CA PRO A 30 -13.10 -6.46 20.45
C PRO A 30 -12.90 -5.30 21.44
N PHE A 31 -12.45 -4.13 20.96
CA PHE A 31 -12.23 -2.94 21.77
C PHE A 31 -13.38 -1.92 21.68
N GLU A 32 -14.41 -2.22 20.90
CA GLU A 32 -15.56 -1.34 20.73
C GLU A 32 -16.55 -1.53 21.90
N SER A 33 -16.65 -0.52 22.76
CA SER A 33 -17.53 -0.58 23.96
C SER A 33 -18.99 -0.25 23.66
N HIS A 34 -19.28 0.30 22.47
CA HIS A 34 -20.61 0.73 22.06
C HIS A 34 -20.86 0.32 20.62
N HIS A 35 -21.93 -0.44 20.40
CA HIS A 35 -22.39 -0.78 19.06
C HIS A 35 -23.46 0.23 18.63
N ARG A 36 -23.38 0.70 17.37
CA ARG A 36 -24.42 1.54 16.78
C ARG A 36 -25.37 0.65 15.98
N GLU A 37 -26.62 0.55 16.44
CA GLU A 37 -27.68 -0.03 15.63
C GLU A 37 -28.29 1.06 14.75
N LEU A 38 -28.37 0.79 13.45
CA LEU A 38 -29.07 1.66 12.51
C LEU A 38 -30.58 1.44 12.68
N LEU A 39 -31.36 2.52 12.76
CA LEU A 39 -32.82 2.47 12.86
C LEU A 39 -33.46 1.86 11.60
N GLU A 40 -32.81 2.04 10.46
CA GLU A 40 -33.18 1.48 9.18
C GLU A 40 -31.97 0.72 8.61
N PRO A 41 -32.18 -0.36 7.85
CA PRO A 41 -31.08 -1.02 7.16
C PRO A 41 -30.36 -0.02 6.25
N PRO A 42 -29.02 -0.07 6.18
CA PRO A 42 -28.28 0.82 5.30
C PRO A 42 -28.73 0.61 3.85
N SER A 43 -28.82 1.69 3.09
CA SER A 43 -29.13 1.60 1.66
C SER A 43 -28.08 0.72 0.97
N GLN A 44 -28.55 -0.26 0.21
CA GLN A 44 -27.67 -1.10 -0.58
C GLN A 44 -27.31 -0.35 -1.86
N VAL A 45 -26.01 -0.11 -2.04
CA VAL A 45 -25.46 0.43 -3.27
C VAL A 45 -24.77 -0.70 -4.01
N THR A 46 -25.13 -0.89 -5.28
CA THR A 46 -24.45 -1.87 -6.13
C THR A 46 -23.13 -1.28 -6.57
N LEU A 47 -22.04 -1.99 -6.29
CA LEU A 47 -20.73 -1.64 -6.78
C LEU A 47 -20.62 -2.02 -8.26
N GLU A 48 -20.22 -1.05 -9.08
CA GLU A 48 -19.83 -1.25 -10.46
C GLU A 48 -18.31 -1.09 -10.58
N VAL A 49 -17.64 -2.04 -11.23
CA VAL A 49 -16.20 -1.98 -11.47
C VAL A 49 -15.93 -1.88 -12.97
N TYR A 50 -15.14 -0.88 -13.35
CA TYR A 50 -14.77 -0.59 -14.72
C TYR A 50 -13.28 -0.82 -14.92
N GLU A 51 -12.90 -1.48 -16.01
CA GLU A 51 -11.49 -1.72 -16.31
C GLU A 51 -10.89 -0.61 -17.17
N ASP A 52 -9.76 -0.07 -16.72
CA ASP A 52 -8.96 0.87 -17.48
C ASP A 52 -7.93 0.13 -18.34
N GLU A 53 -8.20 0.06 -19.64
CA GLU A 53 -7.38 -0.60 -20.66
C GLU A 53 -6.21 0.25 -21.20
N THR A 54 -6.01 1.48 -20.71
CA THR A 54 -4.91 2.33 -21.20
C THR A 54 -3.54 1.67 -20.99
N ARG A 55 -2.50 2.08 -21.73
CA ARG A 55 -1.18 1.43 -21.66
C ARG A 55 -0.17 2.15 -20.76
N ASP A 56 -0.58 3.26 -20.16
CA ASP A 56 0.25 4.05 -19.25
C ASP A 56 -0.29 3.94 -17.81
N ILE A 57 0.64 3.99 -16.85
CA ILE A 57 0.35 3.92 -15.41
C ILE A 57 0.68 5.22 -14.67
N LEU A 58 1.60 6.02 -15.21
CA LEU A 58 2.00 7.29 -14.62
C LEU A 58 1.25 8.44 -15.27
N SER A 59 0.65 9.28 -14.42
CA SER A 59 0.10 10.56 -14.82
C SER A 59 1.13 11.66 -14.57
N ARG A 60 1.32 12.55 -15.53
CA ARG A 60 2.17 13.74 -15.40
C ARG A 60 1.33 14.94 -15.00
N ASN A 61 1.84 15.76 -14.11
CA ASN A 61 1.31 17.08 -13.83
C ASN A 61 2.43 18.14 -13.95
N GLU A 62 2.04 19.36 -14.30
CA GLU A 62 2.93 20.52 -14.46
C GLU A 62 2.46 21.71 -13.62
N SER A 63 1.60 21.46 -12.62
CA SER A 63 1.11 22.51 -11.74
C SER A 63 2.28 23.09 -10.95
N PRO A 64 2.44 24.44 -10.92
CA PRO A 64 3.48 25.07 -10.10
C PRO A 64 3.22 24.88 -8.59
N ASP A 65 1.99 24.52 -8.20
CA ASP A 65 1.57 24.39 -6.80
C ASP A 65 1.86 23.00 -6.22
N LEU A 66 2.19 22.01 -7.05
CA LEU A 66 2.43 20.63 -6.61
C LEU A 66 3.93 20.30 -6.63
N PRO A 67 4.50 19.77 -5.52
CA PRO A 67 5.94 19.51 -5.42
C PRO A 67 6.39 18.22 -6.14
N PHE A 68 5.52 17.59 -6.92
CA PHE A 68 5.78 16.33 -7.60
C PHE A 68 5.30 16.38 -9.05
N ARG A 69 6.00 15.67 -9.95
CA ARG A 69 5.66 15.58 -11.38
C ARG A 69 4.80 14.37 -11.71
N TRP A 70 5.07 13.24 -11.08
CA TRP A 70 4.47 11.96 -11.41
C TRP A 70 3.54 11.49 -10.31
N SER A 71 2.36 11.00 -10.70
CA SER A 71 1.45 10.28 -9.82
C SER A 71 1.01 8.95 -10.42
N LEU A 72 0.56 8.06 -9.55
CA LEU A 72 0.09 6.73 -9.91
C LEU A 72 -1.13 6.38 -9.06
N ASN A 73 -2.21 5.93 -9.69
CA ASN A 73 -3.38 5.43 -8.98
C ASN A 73 -3.83 4.10 -9.61
N PRO A 74 -3.77 2.96 -8.87
CA PRO A 74 -4.26 1.68 -9.38
C PRO A 74 -5.80 1.63 -9.43
N TYR A 75 -6.47 2.45 -8.62
CA TYR A 75 -7.92 2.62 -8.58
C TYR A 75 -8.30 4.09 -8.80
N ARG A 76 -9.56 4.35 -9.19
CA ARG A 76 -10.20 5.68 -9.18
C ARG A 76 -11.63 5.51 -8.68
N GLY A 77 -12.07 6.40 -7.79
CA GLY A 77 -13.16 6.12 -6.86
C GLY A 77 -12.67 5.47 -5.56
N CYS A 78 -13.48 5.50 -4.50
CA CYS A 78 -13.12 4.90 -3.21
C CYS A 78 -14.33 4.49 -2.34
N PHE A 79 -14.35 3.23 -1.86
CA PHE A 79 -15.39 2.74 -0.92
C PHE A 79 -15.46 3.49 0.40
N HIS A 80 -14.38 4.17 0.80
CA HIS A 80 -14.36 4.87 2.08
C HIS A 80 -15.39 6.01 2.13
N ALA A 81 -15.81 6.52 0.96
CA ALA A 81 -16.93 7.44 0.81
C ALA A 81 -16.85 8.71 1.66
N CYS A 82 -15.64 9.21 1.96
CA CYS A 82 -15.47 10.47 2.68
C CYS A 82 -16.24 11.59 1.98
N SER A 83 -17.19 12.20 2.68
CA SER A 83 -17.99 13.32 2.16
C SER A 83 -17.13 14.53 1.77
N TYR A 84 -15.98 14.69 2.43
CA TYR A 84 -15.01 15.76 2.21
C TYR A 84 -13.86 15.39 1.26
N CYS A 85 -13.94 14.25 0.56
CA CYS A 85 -12.84 13.79 -0.29
C CYS A 85 -12.63 14.71 -1.49
N TYR A 86 -11.44 15.32 -1.58
CA TYR A 86 -11.08 16.22 -2.67
C TYR A 86 -10.96 15.52 -4.03
N ALA A 87 -10.82 14.19 -4.06
CA ALA A 87 -10.67 13.40 -5.27
C ALA A 87 -12.00 13.16 -6.00
N ARG A 88 -13.14 13.43 -5.36
CA ARG A 88 -14.49 13.21 -5.91
C ARG A 88 -14.71 13.80 -7.32
N PRO A 89 -14.33 15.07 -7.60
CA PRO A 89 -14.50 15.66 -8.92
C PRO A 89 -13.71 14.97 -10.04
N SER A 90 -12.71 14.13 -9.71
CA SER A 90 -12.01 13.36 -10.73
C SER A 90 -12.93 12.44 -11.52
N HIS A 91 -14.08 12.03 -10.96
CA HIS A 91 -15.01 11.17 -11.68
C HIS A 91 -15.73 11.82 -12.85
N GLU A 92 -15.82 13.15 -12.85
CA GLU A 92 -16.46 13.90 -13.93
C GLU A 92 -15.68 13.76 -15.25
N TYR A 93 -14.37 13.46 -15.21
CA TYR A 93 -13.58 13.17 -16.40
C TYR A 93 -14.04 11.92 -17.17
N TRP A 94 -14.72 10.99 -16.50
CA TRP A 94 -15.32 9.80 -17.12
C TRP A 94 -16.82 9.96 -17.36
N GLY A 95 -17.38 11.15 -17.14
CA GLY A 95 -18.81 11.41 -17.25
C GLY A 95 -19.64 10.88 -16.08
N PHE A 96 -18.98 10.45 -15.00
CA PHE A 96 -19.65 10.00 -13.77
C PHE A 96 -19.89 11.19 -12.82
N GLY A 97 -20.82 11.03 -11.88
CA GLY A 97 -21.03 12.02 -10.83
C GLY A 97 -19.88 12.08 -9.82
N ALA A 98 -19.58 13.27 -9.29
CA ALA A 98 -18.65 13.42 -8.17
C ALA A 98 -19.23 12.95 -6.81
N GLY A 99 -20.55 12.74 -6.76
CA GLY A 99 -21.27 12.28 -5.57
C GLY A 99 -21.15 10.78 -5.34
N THR A 100 -22.28 10.08 -5.27
CA THR A 100 -22.36 8.65 -4.96
C THR A 100 -21.66 7.75 -5.96
N ASP A 101 -21.56 8.17 -7.23
CA ASP A 101 -20.80 7.45 -8.24
C ASP A 101 -19.32 7.30 -7.85
N PHE A 102 -18.74 8.23 -7.06
CA PHE A 102 -17.37 8.07 -6.56
C PHE A 102 -17.17 6.91 -5.61
N ASP A 103 -18.22 6.55 -4.90
CA ASP A 103 -18.18 5.53 -3.87
C ASP A 103 -18.63 4.16 -4.43
N SER A 104 -19.28 4.16 -5.61
CA SER A 104 -19.99 3.02 -6.18
C SER A 104 -19.57 2.62 -7.60
N LYS A 105 -18.89 3.49 -8.34
CA LYS A 105 -18.29 3.18 -9.65
C LYS A 105 -16.78 3.29 -9.51
N ILE A 106 -16.10 2.15 -9.49
CA ILE A 106 -14.65 2.09 -9.27
C ILE A 106 -13.95 1.72 -10.58
N VAL A 107 -13.05 2.57 -11.04
CA VAL A 107 -12.21 2.28 -12.20
C VAL A 107 -10.91 1.62 -11.74
N ILE A 108 -10.60 0.42 -12.22
CA ILE A 108 -9.41 -0.35 -11.84
C ILE A 108 -8.42 -0.47 -12.99
N LYS A 109 -7.14 -0.33 -12.66
CA LYS A 109 -6.01 -0.64 -13.53
C LYS A 109 -5.43 -2.02 -13.20
N ARG A 110 -6.04 -3.11 -13.69
CA ARG A 110 -5.59 -4.48 -13.39
C ARG A 110 -4.10 -4.72 -13.67
N GLN A 111 -3.57 -4.09 -14.72
CA GLN A 111 -2.17 -4.25 -15.13
C GLN A 111 -1.18 -3.29 -14.42
N ALA A 112 -1.63 -2.52 -13.42
CA ALA A 112 -0.81 -1.50 -12.77
C ALA A 112 0.59 -1.98 -12.33
N PRO A 113 0.76 -3.15 -11.67
CA PRO A 113 2.08 -3.64 -11.28
C PRO A 113 3.00 -3.93 -12.48
N ALA A 114 2.46 -4.52 -13.55
CA ALA A 114 3.22 -4.83 -14.76
C ALA A 114 3.64 -3.56 -15.50
N LEU A 115 2.71 -2.61 -15.68
CA LEU A 115 3.00 -1.32 -16.33
C LEU A 115 4.02 -0.50 -15.54
N LEU A 116 3.95 -0.51 -14.20
CA LEU A 116 4.91 0.20 -13.35
C LEU A 116 6.31 -0.41 -13.47
N ARG A 117 6.40 -1.74 -13.51
CA ARG A 117 7.64 -2.46 -13.76
C ARG A 117 8.24 -2.08 -15.12
N ASP A 118 7.43 -2.04 -16.17
CA ASP A 118 7.87 -1.62 -17.50
C ASP A 118 8.42 -0.19 -17.49
N VAL A 119 7.78 0.74 -16.77
CA VAL A 119 8.28 2.11 -16.59
C VAL A 119 9.65 2.11 -15.92
N PHE A 120 9.83 1.34 -14.84
CA PHE A 120 11.12 1.28 -14.13
C PHE A 120 12.24 0.63 -14.94
N HIS A 121 11.91 -0.23 -15.91
CA HIS A 121 12.89 -0.81 -16.83
C HIS A 121 13.28 0.09 -18.00
N LYS A 122 12.53 1.18 -18.27
CA LYS A 122 12.91 2.13 -19.33
C LYS A 122 14.25 2.79 -19.00
N ALA A 123 15.20 2.74 -19.93
CA ALA A 123 16.50 3.41 -19.78
C ALA A 123 16.38 4.94 -19.62
N SER A 124 15.26 5.52 -20.04
CA SER A 124 14.94 6.94 -19.86
C SER A 124 14.47 7.30 -18.44
N TRP A 125 14.03 6.32 -17.64
CA TRP A 125 13.54 6.58 -16.29
C TRP A 125 14.68 7.02 -15.37
N ARG A 126 14.50 8.15 -14.67
CA ARG A 126 15.54 8.77 -13.83
C ARG A 126 15.35 8.54 -12.33
N GLY A 127 14.35 7.77 -11.92
CA GLY A 127 14.07 7.53 -10.50
C GLY A 127 13.45 8.75 -9.81
N GLU A 128 12.58 9.48 -10.51
CA GLU A 128 11.87 10.64 -9.95
C GLU A 128 10.83 10.21 -8.89
N LEU A 129 10.45 11.14 -8.01
CA LEU A 129 9.37 10.93 -7.04
C LEU A 129 8.05 10.63 -7.76
N ILE A 130 7.42 9.53 -7.37
CA ILE A 130 6.05 9.18 -7.76
C ILE A 130 5.18 9.30 -6.51
N VAL A 131 4.15 10.14 -6.58
CA VAL A 131 3.10 10.16 -5.55
C VAL A 131 2.11 9.06 -5.84
N PHE A 132 2.04 8.10 -4.93
CA PHE A 132 1.21 6.92 -5.07
C PHE A 132 -0.14 7.10 -4.38
N SER A 133 -1.21 6.73 -5.07
CA SER A 133 -2.57 6.72 -4.55
C SER A 133 -3.05 8.07 -4.01
N GLY A 134 -2.72 9.18 -4.68
CA GLY A 134 -3.21 10.49 -4.26
C GLY A 134 -4.73 10.64 -4.42
N ASN A 135 -5.32 10.03 -5.44
CA ASN A 135 -6.72 10.24 -5.85
C ASN A 135 -7.68 9.13 -5.37
N THR A 136 -7.18 8.16 -4.61
CA THR A 136 -7.96 7.01 -4.12
C THR A 136 -7.26 6.38 -2.93
N ASP A 137 -7.94 5.53 -2.16
CA ASP A 137 -7.24 4.59 -1.28
C ASP A 137 -6.81 3.36 -2.11
N CYS A 138 -5.57 2.91 -1.97
CA CYS A 138 -5.06 1.74 -2.69
C CYS A 138 -5.33 0.42 -1.94
N TYR A 139 -5.71 0.49 -0.67
CA TYR A 139 -6.01 -0.65 0.20
C TYR A 139 -7.52 -0.86 0.34
N GLN A 140 -8.25 -0.70 -0.76
CA GLN A 140 -9.69 -0.94 -0.81
C GLN A 140 -10.02 -2.43 -0.64
N PRO A 141 -11.25 -2.79 -0.21
CA PRO A 141 -11.68 -4.19 -0.13
C PRO A 141 -11.47 -5.00 -1.43
N LEU A 142 -11.44 -4.31 -2.57
CA LEU A 142 -11.10 -4.85 -3.90
C LEU A 142 -9.77 -5.58 -3.96
N GLU A 143 -8.82 -5.22 -3.10
CA GLU A 143 -7.52 -5.88 -3.00
C GLU A 143 -7.62 -7.36 -2.64
N ALA A 144 -8.71 -7.79 -1.98
CA ALA A 144 -9.00 -9.20 -1.70
C ALA A 144 -9.14 -10.05 -2.98
N THR A 145 -9.54 -9.41 -4.08
CA THR A 145 -9.71 -10.03 -5.40
C THR A 145 -8.50 -9.71 -6.28
N TYR A 146 -8.19 -8.42 -6.46
CA TYR A 146 -7.23 -7.96 -7.47
C TYR A 146 -5.78 -8.02 -7.02
N GLY A 147 -5.51 -7.80 -5.73
CA GLY A 147 -4.17 -7.83 -5.15
C GLY A 147 -3.14 -7.02 -5.94
N LEU A 148 -3.45 -5.76 -6.25
CA LEU A 148 -2.54 -4.85 -6.95
C LEU A 148 -1.49 -4.25 -6.01
N THR A 149 -1.74 -4.34 -4.70
CA THR A 149 -0.86 -3.91 -3.61
C THR A 149 -0.42 -5.12 -2.77
N ALA A 150 0.49 -4.87 -1.82
CA ALA A 150 0.99 -5.87 -0.89
C ALA A 150 0.62 -5.50 0.54
N ILE A 151 0.50 -6.50 1.42
CA ILE A 151 0.44 -6.23 2.86
C ILE A 151 1.82 -5.83 3.37
N SER A 152 1.88 -4.90 4.31
CA SER A 152 3.10 -4.55 5.03
C SER A 152 2.91 -4.74 6.53
N ILE A 153 3.69 -5.62 7.14
CA ILE A 153 3.78 -5.72 8.60
C ILE A 153 4.72 -4.62 9.07
N ALA A 154 4.15 -3.46 9.37
CA ALA A 154 4.91 -2.26 9.70
C ALA A 154 4.25 -1.47 10.84
N PRO A 155 4.98 -1.12 11.91
CA PRO A 155 6.36 -1.53 12.19
C PRO A 155 6.45 -2.93 12.82
N VAL A 156 7.51 -3.68 12.48
CA VAL A 156 8.01 -4.77 13.32
C VAL A 156 8.78 -4.14 14.49
N ILE A 157 8.32 -4.42 15.72
CA ILE A 157 8.86 -3.90 16.96
C ILE A 157 9.53 -5.07 17.71
N PRO A 158 10.86 -5.21 17.63
CA PRO A 158 11.59 -6.28 18.32
C PRO A 158 11.28 -6.36 19.81
N GLY A 159 10.91 -7.54 20.27
CA GLY A 159 10.54 -7.89 21.63
C GLY A 159 9.05 -7.71 21.94
N LEU A 160 8.22 -7.30 20.97
CA LEU A 160 6.80 -7.03 21.16
C LEU A 160 5.90 -7.84 20.23
N ASN A 161 6.03 -7.68 18.91
CA ASN A 161 5.04 -8.13 17.93
C ASN A 161 5.60 -9.08 16.85
N GLU A 162 6.89 -9.41 16.89
CA GLU A 162 7.48 -10.30 15.90
C GLU A 162 6.87 -11.71 15.93
N ASP A 163 6.44 -12.16 17.11
CA ASP A 163 5.85 -13.49 17.29
C ASP A 163 4.46 -13.60 16.62
N ASP A 164 3.80 -12.47 16.34
CA ASP A 164 2.51 -12.40 15.66
C ASP A 164 2.64 -12.52 14.13
N ILE A 165 3.86 -12.38 13.58
CA ILE A 165 4.11 -12.36 12.12
C ILE A 165 3.50 -13.56 11.40
N PRO A 166 3.68 -14.83 11.83
CA PRO A 166 3.12 -15.97 11.11
C PRO A 166 1.59 -15.95 11.06
N GLU A 167 0.93 -15.57 12.15
CA GLU A 167 -0.53 -15.48 12.20
C GLU A 167 -1.05 -14.34 11.31
N LEU A 168 -0.40 -13.18 11.35
CA LEU A 168 -0.74 -12.04 10.49
C LEU A 168 -0.63 -12.42 9.01
N LEU A 169 0.44 -13.12 8.63
CA LEU A 169 0.63 -13.60 7.24
C LEU A 169 -0.44 -14.61 6.84
N MET A 170 -0.77 -15.57 7.71
CA MET A 170 -1.87 -16.52 7.46
C MET A 170 -3.20 -15.81 7.24
N ARG A 171 -3.57 -14.89 8.13
CA ARG A 171 -4.82 -14.10 8.03
C ARG A 171 -4.82 -13.24 6.76
N ALA A 172 -3.71 -12.61 6.43
CA ALA A 172 -3.59 -11.81 5.21
C ALA A 172 -3.76 -12.64 3.95
N ARG A 173 -3.12 -13.82 3.88
CA ARG A 173 -3.33 -14.75 2.75
C ARG A 173 -4.78 -15.19 2.67
N GLN A 174 -5.36 -15.56 3.80
CA GLN A 174 -6.77 -15.92 3.90
C GLN A 174 -7.67 -14.77 3.49
N ALA A 175 -7.30 -13.50 3.65
CA ALA A 175 -8.06 -12.35 3.15
C ALA A 175 -7.89 -12.09 1.64
N GLY A 176 -6.84 -12.65 1.02
CA GLY A 176 -6.61 -12.55 -0.44
C GLY A 176 -5.28 -11.91 -0.82
N ALA A 177 -4.45 -11.51 0.16
CA ALA A 177 -3.14 -10.92 -0.11
C ALA A 177 -2.29 -11.83 -1.01
N ARG A 178 -1.61 -11.22 -1.99
CA ARG A 178 -0.75 -11.90 -2.97
C ARG A 178 0.74 -11.72 -2.68
N SER A 179 1.11 -10.64 -1.99
CA SER A 179 2.47 -10.33 -1.59
C SER A 179 2.46 -9.72 -0.19
N ALA A 180 3.56 -9.89 0.54
CA ALA A 180 3.74 -9.38 1.88
C ALA A 180 5.15 -8.80 2.06
N THR A 181 5.26 -7.74 2.84
CA THR A 181 6.52 -7.09 3.21
C THR A 181 6.52 -6.79 4.71
N TYR A 182 7.65 -6.37 5.25
CA TYR A 182 7.77 -5.92 6.64
C TYR A 182 8.77 -4.78 6.75
N VAL A 183 8.63 -3.95 7.77
CA VAL A 183 9.54 -2.81 8.01
C VAL A 183 9.90 -2.75 9.48
N LEU A 184 11.21 -2.71 9.79
CA LEU A 184 11.70 -2.49 11.14
C LEU A 184 11.26 -1.13 11.68
N LEU A 185 10.81 -1.08 12.95
CA LEU A 185 10.47 0.14 13.67
C LEU A 185 11.51 1.23 13.48
N ARG A 186 11.06 2.40 13.04
CA ARG A 186 11.86 3.62 12.94
C ARG A 186 11.35 4.68 13.89
N LEU A 187 12.26 5.25 14.68
CA LEU A 187 11.98 6.31 15.65
C LEU A 187 12.65 7.60 15.19
N SER A 188 12.01 8.37 14.32
CA SER A 188 12.59 9.60 13.77
C SER A 188 12.33 10.82 14.66
N GLY A 189 13.38 11.57 14.99
CA GLY A 189 13.25 12.82 15.74
C GLY A 189 12.55 12.62 17.08
N ASN A 190 11.56 13.47 17.37
CA ASN A 190 10.84 13.46 18.66
C ASN A 190 9.97 12.21 18.89
N VAL A 191 9.80 11.35 17.88
CA VAL A 191 9.01 10.12 18.00
C VAL A 191 9.66 9.15 18.99
N GLU A 192 10.98 9.15 19.13
CA GLU A 192 11.69 8.24 20.05
C GLU A 192 11.22 8.42 21.50
N THR A 193 11.21 9.66 22.00
CA THR A 193 10.80 9.97 23.37
C THR A 193 9.35 9.58 23.62
N VAL A 194 8.44 10.01 22.73
CA VAL A 194 7.00 9.72 22.85
C VAL A 194 6.73 8.23 22.78
N PHE A 195 7.45 7.50 21.92
CA PHE A 195 7.33 6.06 21.82
C PHE A 195 7.73 5.39 23.13
N LEU A 196 8.92 5.71 23.67
CA LEU A 196 9.39 5.09 24.91
C LEU A 196 8.45 5.37 26.10
N GLU A 197 7.95 6.60 26.23
CA GLU A 197 7.01 6.98 27.28
C GLU A 197 5.69 6.18 27.17
N ARG A 198 5.09 6.14 25.97
CA ARG A 198 3.83 5.41 25.75
C ARG A 198 4.00 3.91 25.95
N MET A 199 5.12 3.35 25.50
CA MET A 199 5.39 1.92 25.65
C MET A 199 5.73 1.55 27.09
N ALA A 200 6.38 2.43 27.86
CA ALA A 200 6.57 2.22 29.30
C ALA A 200 5.24 2.22 30.06
N ALA A 201 4.31 3.10 29.69
CA ALA A 201 2.99 3.16 30.29
C ALA A 201 2.12 1.94 29.91
N ALA A 202 2.12 1.54 28.65
CA ALA A 202 1.28 0.44 28.16
C ALA A 202 1.86 -0.95 28.44
N PHE A 203 3.19 -1.10 28.42
CA PHE A 203 3.90 -2.38 28.58
C PHE A 203 5.06 -2.26 29.56
N PRO A 204 4.80 -1.93 30.84
CA PRO A 204 5.84 -1.68 31.84
C PRO A 204 6.82 -2.85 32.02
N ASP A 205 6.33 -4.08 31.88
CA ASP A 205 7.16 -5.28 32.04
C ASP A 205 7.98 -5.63 30.78
N ARG A 206 7.60 -5.11 29.60
CA ARG A 206 8.26 -5.43 28.33
C ARG A 206 9.18 -4.32 27.82
N ILE A 207 9.03 -3.08 28.29
CA ILE A 207 9.79 -1.92 27.78
C ILE A 207 11.31 -2.13 27.82
N LYS A 208 11.83 -2.74 28.90
CA LYS A 208 13.27 -3.05 29.02
C LYS A 208 13.71 -4.04 27.94
N LYS A 209 12.98 -5.15 27.75
CA LYS A 209 13.24 -6.16 26.71
C LYS A 209 13.21 -5.51 25.33
N MET A 210 12.15 -4.78 25.03
CA MET A 210 11.95 -4.12 23.75
C MET A 210 13.08 -3.15 23.42
N THR A 211 13.40 -2.25 24.34
CA THR A 211 14.46 -1.25 24.15
C THR A 211 15.81 -1.92 23.88
N ASN A 212 16.12 -3.00 24.61
CA ASN A 212 17.34 -3.77 24.40
C ASN A 212 17.36 -4.48 23.05
N ARG A 213 16.25 -5.09 22.61
CA ARG A 213 16.14 -5.74 21.30
C ARG A 213 16.22 -4.73 20.15
N ILE A 214 15.61 -3.56 20.28
CA ILE A 214 15.73 -2.47 19.29
C ILE A 214 17.20 -2.06 19.18
N ARG A 215 17.91 -1.87 20.30
CA ARG A 215 19.33 -1.54 20.29
C ARG A 215 20.18 -2.64 19.67
N GLU A 216 19.91 -3.91 19.99
CA GLU A 216 20.63 -5.05 19.42
C GLU A 216 20.54 -5.05 17.89
N VAL A 217 19.33 -4.93 17.33
CA VAL A 217 19.14 -4.94 15.87
C VAL A 217 19.61 -3.65 15.17
N ARG A 218 20.01 -2.62 15.94
CA ARG A 218 20.50 -1.33 15.44
C ARG A 218 21.94 -1.01 15.88
N GLY A 219 22.69 -1.99 16.37
CA GLY A 219 24.10 -1.79 16.75
C GLY A 219 24.30 -0.85 17.94
N GLY A 220 23.42 -0.91 18.93
CA GLY A 220 23.46 -0.13 20.17
C GLY A 220 22.59 1.14 20.16
N LYS A 221 22.11 1.56 18.99
CA LYS A 221 21.27 2.78 18.84
C LYS A 221 19.78 2.45 18.89
N LEU A 222 18.92 3.42 19.19
CA LEU A 222 17.47 3.24 19.13
C LEU A 222 16.87 3.50 17.75
N SER A 223 17.58 4.25 16.91
CA SER A 223 17.13 4.64 15.58
C SER A 223 18.30 4.81 14.62
N ASP A 224 18.00 4.75 13.33
CA ASP A 224 18.93 5.05 12.24
C ASP A 224 18.24 5.96 11.20
N SER A 225 18.96 6.99 10.76
CA SER A 225 18.51 7.95 9.76
C SER A 225 19.03 7.66 8.35
N GLY A 226 20.00 6.75 8.20
CA GLY A 226 20.62 6.41 6.91
C GLY A 226 19.61 5.82 5.93
N PHE A 227 19.51 6.37 4.72
CA PHE A 227 18.45 6.03 3.77
C PHE A 227 18.32 4.52 3.47
N PHE A 228 19.45 3.82 3.33
CA PHE A 228 19.49 2.39 2.99
C PHE A 228 19.47 1.45 4.21
N THR A 229 19.96 1.94 5.35
CA THR A 229 20.13 1.14 6.57
C THR A 229 18.98 1.33 7.55
N ARG A 230 18.22 2.43 7.46
CA ARG A 230 17.13 2.78 8.38
C ARG A 230 16.01 1.74 8.49
N HIS A 231 15.75 0.97 7.44
CA HIS A 231 14.72 -0.08 7.41
C HIS A 231 15.30 -1.49 7.55
N GLN A 232 16.62 -1.63 7.65
CA GLN A 232 17.30 -2.91 7.81
C GLN A 232 17.82 -3.05 9.24
N GLY A 233 17.57 -4.20 9.86
CA GLY A 233 18.23 -4.55 11.11
C GLY A 233 19.55 -5.28 10.85
N GLN A 234 20.30 -5.49 11.93
CA GLN A 234 21.56 -6.23 11.90
C GLN A 234 21.65 -7.21 13.08
N GLY A 235 22.65 -8.09 13.02
CA GLY A 235 22.91 -9.06 14.09
C GLY A 235 22.01 -10.30 14.05
N THR A 236 22.27 -11.22 14.98
CA THR A 236 21.64 -12.54 14.98
C THR A 236 20.14 -12.47 15.24
N TYR A 237 19.69 -11.60 16.15
CA TYR A 237 18.27 -11.46 16.44
C TYR A 237 17.46 -10.99 15.23
N TRP A 238 17.99 -10.05 14.45
CA TRP A 238 17.33 -9.60 13.23
C TRP A 238 17.19 -10.73 12.22
N LYS A 239 18.25 -11.55 12.01
CA LYS A 239 18.20 -12.72 11.13
C LYS A 239 17.10 -13.72 11.53
N VAL A 240 16.84 -13.88 12.82
CA VAL A 240 15.74 -14.73 13.30
C VAL A 240 14.38 -14.16 12.89
N ILE A 241 14.19 -12.84 13.00
CA ILE A 241 12.96 -12.17 12.55
C ILE A 241 12.78 -12.33 11.04
N GLU A 242 13.85 -12.15 10.25
CA GLU A 242 13.82 -12.38 8.79
C GLU A 242 13.43 -13.82 8.45
N GLN A 243 14.02 -14.80 9.14
CA GLN A 243 13.67 -16.22 8.98
C GLN A 243 12.23 -16.52 9.40
N LEU A 244 11.75 -15.92 10.49
CA LEU A 244 10.38 -16.08 10.96
C LEU A 244 9.39 -15.56 9.92
N PHE A 245 9.66 -14.39 9.35
CA PHE A 245 8.86 -13.82 8.27
C PHE A 245 8.87 -14.73 7.04
N GLU A 246 10.03 -15.12 6.53
CA GLU A 246 10.11 -15.96 5.32
C GLU A 246 9.46 -17.33 5.51
N LEU A 247 9.67 -17.97 6.67
CA LEU A 247 9.03 -19.24 6.98
C LEU A 247 7.51 -19.08 7.12
N GLY A 248 7.06 -18.03 7.80
CA GLY A 248 5.64 -17.68 7.94
C GLY A 248 4.99 -17.44 6.58
N ARG A 249 5.67 -16.68 5.71
CA ARG A 249 5.24 -16.35 4.34
C ARG A 249 5.06 -17.62 3.50
N ARG A 250 6.07 -18.52 3.52
CA ARG A 250 6.02 -19.81 2.83
C ARG A 250 4.91 -20.71 3.38
N LYS A 251 4.80 -20.84 4.70
CA LYS A 251 3.75 -21.67 5.35
C LYS A 251 2.34 -21.14 5.09
N ALA A 252 2.17 -19.82 5.03
CA ALA A 252 0.91 -19.21 4.66
C ALA A 252 0.56 -19.40 3.18
N GLY A 253 1.50 -19.84 2.33
CA GLY A 253 1.25 -20.11 0.91
C GLY A 253 1.26 -18.86 0.03
N PHE A 254 2.06 -17.85 0.37
CA PHE A 254 2.37 -16.76 -0.56
C PHE A 254 3.23 -17.28 -1.72
N PRO A 255 3.01 -16.79 -2.96
CA PRO A 255 3.86 -17.13 -4.09
C PRO A 255 5.29 -16.66 -3.84
N ASP A 256 6.27 -17.36 -4.40
CA ASP A 256 7.64 -16.87 -4.40
C ASP A 256 7.76 -15.59 -5.23
N GLU A 257 8.67 -14.72 -4.80
CA GLU A 257 8.91 -13.48 -5.51
C GLU A 257 9.52 -13.77 -6.88
N ASP A 258 9.23 -12.90 -7.84
CA ASP A 258 9.82 -12.96 -9.16
C ASP A 258 11.31 -12.61 -9.09
N GLU A 259 12.16 -13.64 -9.11
CA GLU A 259 13.62 -13.55 -8.97
C GLU A 259 14.33 -12.90 -10.17
N ARG A 260 13.60 -12.34 -11.15
CA ARG A 260 14.21 -11.66 -12.29
C ARG A 260 15.17 -10.55 -11.80
N PRO A 261 16.43 -10.54 -12.27
CA PRO A 261 17.41 -9.55 -11.85
C PRO A 261 16.89 -8.14 -12.13
N ILE A 262 16.78 -7.31 -11.11
CA ILE A 262 16.46 -5.89 -11.27
C ILE A 262 17.70 -5.22 -11.87
N PRO A 263 17.64 -4.66 -13.10
CA PRO A 263 18.78 -3.97 -13.67
C PRO A 263 19.17 -2.80 -12.77
N ASN A 264 20.48 -2.53 -12.63
CA ASN A 264 20.95 -1.38 -11.86
C ASN A 264 20.67 -0.07 -12.63
N THR A 265 19.41 0.38 -12.55
CA THR A 265 18.90 1.61 -13.18
C THR A 265 19.08 2.83 -12.28
N PHE A 266 19.41 2.64 -11.00
CA PHE A 266 19.67 3.74 -10.09
C PHE A 266 20.84 4.58 -10.62
N ARG A 267 20.58 5.87 -10.74
CA ARG A 267 21.60 6.89 -11.00
C ARG A 267 21.46 7.86 -9.85
N ARG A 268 22.50 7.98 -9.02
CA ARG A 268 22.56 9.02 -7.99
C ARG A 268 22.25 10.34 -8.70
N PRO A 269 21.20 11.08 -8.31
CA PRO A 269 20.99 12.41 -8.82
C PRO A 269 22.31 13.16 -8.65
N GLY A 270 22.82 13.79 -9.71
CA GLY A 270 24.00 14.64 -9.59
C GLY A 270 23.79 15.69 -8.48
N PRO A 271 24.83 16.44 -8.07
CA PRO A 271 24.71 17.49 -7.07
C PRO A 271 23.83 18.64 -7.57
N MET A 272 22.52 18.41 -7.72
CA MET A 272 21.51 19.45 -7.82
C MET A 272 21.16 19.81 -6.38
N GLN A 273 21.93 20.74 -5.84
CA GLN A 273 21.46 21.55 -4.72
C GLN A 273 20.12 22.15 -5.14
N THR A 274 19.06 21.83 -4.41
CA THR A 274 17.79 22.55 -4.50
C THR A 274 18.09 24.02 -4.24
N ARG A 275 18.23 24.82 -5.29
CA ARG A 275 18.33 26.27 -5.16
C ARG A 275 16.93 26.76 -4.83
N LEU A 276 16.81 27.52 -3.74
CA LEU A 276 15.56 28.12 -3.30
C LEU A 276 15.02 29.13 -4.34
N PHE A 277 15.89 29.60 -5.24
CA PHE A 277 15.55 30.50 -6.33
C PHE A 277 16.16 30.02 -7.66
N PRO A 278 15.48 30.22 -8.80
CA PRO A 278 16.07 30.02 -10.12
C PRO A 278 17.32 30.89 -10.26
N ALA A 279 18.36 30.39 -10.93
CA ALA A 279 19.44 31.25 -11.36
C ALA A 279 18.88 32.17 -12.46
N GLU A 280 18.88 33.47 -12.21
CA GLU A 280 18.68 34.46 -13.27
C GLU A 280 19.75 34.19 -14.35
N SER A 281 19.29 33.96 -15.59
CA SER A 281 20.19 33.84 -16.73
C SER A 281 20.68 35.24 -17.13
N PRO A 282 21.96 35.41 -17.51
CA PRO A 282 22.52 36.68 -17.93
C PRO A 282 21.90 37.20 -19.24
#